data_AF-A0A0S1XFC6-F1
#
_entry.id   AF-A0A0S1XFC6-F1
#
_cell.length_a   1.000
_cell.length_b   1.000
_cell.length_c   1.000
_cell.angle_alpha   90.00
_cell.angle_beta   90.00
_cell.angle_gamma   90.00
#
_symmetry.space_group_name_H-M   'P 1'
#
loop_
_entity.id
_entity.type
_entity.pdbx_description
1 polymer ?
#
loop_
_entity_poly.entity_id
_entity_poly.type
_entity_poly.pdbx_seq_one_letter_code
_entity_poly.pdbx_strand_id
1 'polypeptide(L)' 'MIYSFLYSNDFESLERFSGEMIELNVPAKDIEEATELALERMRRHGYKFCLIFVWTPEPTVLRIVDLESEILKSFVRWFG' A
#
# COMPACT_ATOMS: atom_id res chain seq x y z
N MET A 1 5.37 11.70 10.77
CA MET A 1 5.01 11.66 9.35
C MET A 1 3.64 11.01 9.26
N ILE A 2 2.75 11.51 8.43
CA ILE A 2 1.38 10.98 8.33
C ILE A 2 1.26 10.21 7.02
N TYR A 3 0.94 8.92 7.09
CA TYR A 3 0.75 8.10 5.90
C TYR A 3 -0.72 8.13 5.47
N SER A 4 -0.94 8.02 4.18
CA SER A 4 -2.25 7.83 3.55
C SER A 4 -2.14 6.65 2.60
N PHE A 5 -3.19 5.85 2.56
CA PHE A 5 -3.28 4.67 1.71
C PHE A 5 -4.39 4.85 0.70
N LEU A 6 -4.09 4.46 -0.54
CA LEU A 6 -5.07 4.33 -1.60
C LEU A 6 -5.02 2.89 -2.11
N TYR A 7 -6.17 2.22 -2.14
CA TYR A 7 -6.28 0.82 -2.50
C TYR A 7 -7.05 0.65 -3.82
N SER A 8 -6.64 -0.32 -4.62
CA SER A 8 -7.40 -0.75 -5.81
C SER A 8 -7.03 -2.17 -6.22
N ASN A 9 -7.91 -2.81 -6.98
CA ASN A 9 -7.61 -4.05 -7.69
C ASN A 9 -7.04 -3.83 -9.09
N ASP A 10 -6.96 -2.58 -9.54
CA ASP A 10 -6.38 -2.16 -10.81
C ASP A 10 -5.18 -1.23 -10.56
N PHE A 11 -4.05 -1.53 -11.21
CA PHE A 11 -2.81 -0.77 -11.04
C PHE A 11 -2.91 0.62 -11.68
N GLU A 12 -3.52 0.73 -12.86
CA GLU A 12 -3.65 2.03 -13.56
C GLU A 12 -4.43 3.04 -12.71
N SER A 13 -5.45 2.55 -11.99
CA SER A 13 -6.23 3.35 -11.05
C SER A 13 -5.37 3.96 -9.93
N LEU A 14 -4.33 3.27 -9.46
CA LEU A 14 -3.41 3.85 -8.47
C LEU A 14 -2.47 4.89 -9.10
N GLU A 15 -1.97 4.66 -10.31
CA GLU A 15 -1.11 5.64 -11.01
C GLU A 15 -1.84 6.97 -11.25
N ARG A 16 -3.16 6.92 -11.45
CA ARG A 16 -4.03 8.10 -11.60
C ARG A 16 -4.57 8.64 -10.28
N PHE A 17 -4.15 8.09 -9.13
CA PHE A 17 -4.68 8.44 -7.80
C PHE A 17 -6.22 8.29 -7.69
N SER A 18 -6.80 7.34 -8.42
CA SER A 18 -8.25 7.09 -8.50
C SER A 18 -8.61 5.67 -8.05
N GLY A 19 -8.27 5.34 -6.80
CA GLY A 19 -8.54 4.03 -6.21
C GLY A 19 -9.95 3.88 -5.63
N GLU A 20 -10.25 2.67 -5.18
CA GLU A 20 -11.57 2.25 -4.66
C GLU A 20 -11.76 2.64 -3.19
N MET A 21 -10.67 2.72 -2.42
CA MET A 21 -10.70 3.05 -1.00
C MET A 21 -9.53 3.95 -0.64
N ILE A 22 -9.80 5.00 0.14
CA ILE A 22 -8.82 5.94 0.67
C ILE A 22 -8.87 5.90 2.19
N GLU A 23 -7.71 5.67 2.80
CA GLU A 23 -7.52 5.83 4.23
C GLU A 23 -6.52 6.95 4.49
N LEU A 24 -6.98 7.97 5.21
CA LEU A 24 -6.16 9.13 5.56
C LEU A 24 -5.69 9.01 7.00
N ASN A 25 -4.52 9.58 7.26
CA ASN A 25 -3.94 9.67 8.59
C ASN A 25 -3.65 8.32 9.26
N VAL A 26 -3.13 7.36 8.50
CA VAL A 26 -2.75 6.06 9.04
C VAL A 26 -1.56 6.23 9.98
N PRO A 27 -1.69 5.82 11.26
CA PRO A 27 -0.61 5.88 12.21
C PRO A 27 0.40 4.76 11.92
N ALA A 28 1.60 5.14 11.52
CA ALA A 28 2.76 4.26 11.42
C ALA A 28 4.03 5.05 11.77
N LYS A 29 5.02 4.38 12.37
CA LYS A 29 6.30 4.97 12.77
C LYS A 29 7.22 5.17 11.57
N ASP A 30 7.23 4.21 10.65
CA ASP A 30 8.07 4.17 9.46
C ASP A 30 7.31 3.55 8.26
N ILE A 31 7.98 3.52 7.10
CA ILE A 31 7.40 3.03 5.86
C ILE A 31 7.26 1.50 5.86
N GLU A 32 8.08 0.80 6.62
CA GLU A 32 8.01 -0.64 6.84
C GLU A 32 6.71 -1.01 7.57
N GLU A 33 6.43 -0.40 8.72
CA GLU A 33 5.18 -0.59 9.48
C GLU A 33 3.96 -0.20 8.64
N ALA A 34 4.06 0.90 7.89
CA ALA A 34 2.99 1.30 6.96
C ALA A 34 2.74 0.24 5.87
N THR A 35 3.80 -0.40 5.37
CA THR A 35 3.70 -1.48 4.37
C THR A 35 3.05 -2.74 4.96
N GLU A 36 3.42 -3.12 6.18
CA GLU A 36 2.81 -4.27 6.87
C GLU A 36 1.32 -4.06 7.13
N LEU A 37 0.94 -2.87 7.59
CA LEU A 37 -0.46 -2.48 7.78
C LEU A 37 -1.23 -2.50 6.45
N ALA A 38 -0.63 -1.96 5.38
CA ALA A 38 -1.22 -2.00 4.06
C ALA A 38 -1.48 -3.44 3.60
N LEU A 39 -0.51 -4.35 3.74
CA LEU A 39 -0.63 -5.76 3.38
C LEU A 39 -1.72 -6.48 4.16
N GLU A 40 -1.80 -6.26 5.48
CA GLU A 40 -2.85 -6.85 6.32
C GLU A 40 -4.24 -6.43 5.84
N ARG A 41 -4.42 -5.14 5.54
CA ARG A 41 -5.69 -4.57 5.08
C ARG A 41 -6.04 -5.03 3.67
N MET A 42 -5.06 -5.06 2.77
CA MET A 42 -5.21 -5.61 1.41
C MET A 42 -5.76 -7.03 1.46
N ARG A 43 -5.22 -7.90 2.34
CA ARG A 43 -5.73 -9.26 2.54
C ARG A 43 -7.14 -9.29 3.11
N ARG A 44 -7.44 -8.45 4.10
CA ARG A 44 -8.77 -8.39 4.75
C ARG A 44 -9.87 -7.92 3.81
N HIS A 45 -9.56 -6.93 2.97
CA HIS A 45 -10.53 -6.28 2.10
C HIS A 45 -10.50 -6.80 0.66
N GLY A 46 -9.57 -7.68 0.32
CA GLY A 46 -9.46 -8.27 -1.01
C GLY A 46 -8.93 -7.30 -2.07
N TYR A 47 -7.99 -6.43 -1.69
CA TYR A 47 -7.30 -5.54 -2.64
C TYR A 47 -5.96 -6.11 -3.08
N LYS A 48 -5.64 -5.95 -4.37
CA LYS A 48 -4.37 -6.39 -4.95
C LYS A 48 -3.25 -5.36 -4.85
N PHE A 49 -3.58 -4.07 -4.92
CA PHE A 49 -2.61 -2.99 -4.93
C PHE A 49 -2.91 -1.93 -3.86
N CYS A 50 -1.84 -1.35 -3.31
CA CYS A 50 -1.91 -0.22 -2.39
C CYS A 50 -0.82 0.81 -2.74
N LEU A 51 -1.21 2.07 -2.82
CA LEU A 51 -0.32 3.21 -2.90
C LEU A 51 -0.20 3.83 -1.50
N ILE A 52 1.04 3.93 -1.00
CA ILE A 52 1.39 4.60 0.24
C ILE A 52 1.98 5.97 -0.11
N PHE A 53 1.37 7.03 0.41
CA PHE A 53 1.77 8.40 0.12
C PHE A 53 1.55 9.31 1.33
N VAL A 54 2.12 10.51 1.30
CA VAL A 54 1.87 11.55 2.30
C VAL A 54 0.97 12.61 1.69
N TRP A 55 -0.07 13.00 2.42
CA TRP A 55 -0.95 14.08 1.99
C TRP A 55 -0.29 15.44 2.24
N THR A 56 0.16 16.05 1.17
CA THR A 56 0.71 17.42 1.09
C THR A 56 0.02 18.14 -0.08
N PRO A 57 0.14 19.49 -0.21
CA PRO A 57 -0.43 20.20 -1.36
C PRO A 57 -0.05 19.59 -2.71
N GLU A 58 1.14 18.99 -2.79
CA GLU A 58 1.55 18.06 -3.84
C GLU A 58 1.74 16.68 -3.20
N PRO A 59 0.90 15.67 -3.48
CA PRO A 59 1.02 14.35 -2.87
C PRO A 59 2.33 13.67 -3.23
N THR A 60 3.08 13.23 -2.23
CA THR A 60 4.35 12.51 -2.45
C THR A 60 4.13 11.02 -2.32
N VAL A 61 4.29 10.30 -3.43
CA VAL A 61 4.30 8.83 -3.44
C VAL A 61 5.54 8.33 -2.72
N LEU A 62 5.34 7.48 -1.71
CA LEU A 62 6.43 6.83 -0.99
C LEU A 62 6.69 5.43 -1.52
N ARG A 63 5.61 4.68 -1.81
CA ARG A 63 5.70 3.28 -2.25
C ARG A 63 4.41 2.83 -2.92
N ILE A 64 4.52 1.94 -3.90
CA ILE A 64 3.42 1.12 -4.39
C ILE A 64 3.67 -0.32 -3.95
N VAL A 65 2.65 -0.96 -3.39
CA VAL A 65 2.67 -2.32 -2.87
C VAL A 65 1.76 -3.18 -3.73
N ASP A 66 2.30 -4.29 -4.21
CA ASP A 66 1.57 -5.36 -4.88
C ASP A 66 1.54 -6.59 -3.96
N LEU A 67 0.34 -7.03 -3.61
CA LEU A 67 0.13 -8.14 -2.70
C LEU A 67 0.77 -9.44 -3.20
N GLU A 68 0.66 -9.74 -4.48
CA GLU A 68 1.19 -10.99 -5.06
C GLU A 68 2.71 -10.99 -5.01
N SER A 69 3.33 -9.88 -5.40
CA SER A 69 4.79 -9.69 -5.33
C SER A 69 5.33 -9.83 -3.91
N GLU A 70 4.67 -9.26 -2.90
CA GLU A 70 5.10 -9.35 -1.50
C GLU A 70 4.89 -10.75 -0.91
N ILE A 71 3.86 -11.47 -1.33
CA ILE A 71 3.69 -12.90 -0.99
C ILE A 71 4.83 -13.73 -1.59
N LEU A 72 5.19 -13.52 -2.85
CA LEU A 72 6.26 -14.27 -3.52
C LEU A 72 7.63 -14.01 -2.86
N LYS A 73 7.97 -12.75 -2.54
CA LYS A 73 9.20 -12.42 -1.79
C LYS A 73 9.23 -13.12 -0.44
N SER A 74 8.10 -13.13 0.25
CA SER A 74 7.97 -13.83 1.52
C SER A 74 8.15 -15.33 1.34
N PHE A 75 7.59 -15.93 0.30
CA PHE A 75 7.75 -17.37 0.02
C PHE A 75 9.21 -17.74 -0.28
N VAL A 76 9.89 -17.00 -1.17
CA VAL A 76 11.30 -17.27 -1.55
C VAL A 76 12.24 -17.19 -0.34
N ARG A 77 11.98 -16.29 0.62
CA ARG A 77 12.82 -16.14 1.82
C ARG A 77 12.80 -17.35 2.76
N TRP A 78 11.75 -18.16 2.75
CA TRP A 78 11.62 -19.34 3.64
C TRP A 78 12.11 -20.64 2.99
N PHE A 79 12.25 -20.66 1.67
CA PHE A 79 12.61 -21.86 0.90
C PHE A 79 13.94 -21.72 0.13
N GLY A 80 14.65 -20.60 0.28
CA GLY A 80 15.97 -20.33 -0.32
C GLY A 80 17.13 -20.45 0.65
#